data_AF-A0A971RPR3-F1
#
_entry.id   AF-A0A971RPR3-F1
#
_cell.length_a   1.000
_cell.length_b   1.000
_cell.length_c   1.000
_cell.angle_alpha   90.00
_cell.angle_beta   90.00
_cell.angle_gamma   90.00
#
_symmetry.space_group_name_H-M   'P 1'
#
loop_
_entity.id
_entity.type
_entity.pdbx_description
1 polymer ?
#
loop_
_entity_poly.entity_id
_entity_poly.type
_entity_poly.pdbx_seq_one_letter_code
_entity_poly.pdbx_strand_id
1 'polypeptide(L)'
;MQEMVNSVQHNGVLTPIIVRPGTEDGQFEIISGHNRVEAARLAGLTEIPAIIREMDNETAIVAMVDSNLRQRDKLLPSEKAFAYKMKLEAIKRSAGRPATNNSSQLGTNYRSDELIAEQAGESRNQIHRFIRLTELIPPLLE
;
A
#
# COMPACT_ATOMS: atom_id res chain seq x y z
N MET A 1 5.34 -18.05 8.79
CA MET A 1 3.89 -18.01 9.10
C MET A 1 3.57 -18.73 10.40
N GLN A 2 4.16 -19.91 10.69
CA GLN A 2 4.00 -20.59 12.00
C GLN A 2 4.36 -19.72 13.21
N GLU A 3 5.45 -18.95 13.17
CA GLU A 3 5.83 -18.07 14.29
C GLU A 3 4.75 -17.03 14.60
N MET A 4 4.11 -16.48 13.57
CA MET A 4 3.04 -15.50 13.72
C MET A 4 1.76 -16.15 14.26
N VAL A 5 1.42 -17.36 13.81
CA VAL A 5 0.29 -18.14 14.34
C VAL A 5 0.51 -18.48 15.80
N ASN A 6 1.71 -18.93 16.19
CA ASN A 6 2.05 -19.25 17.58
C ASN A 6 1.98 -18.01 18.48
N SER A 7 2.46 -16.86 17.98
CA SER A 7 2.35 -15.58 18.69
C SER A 7 0.91 -15.13 18.86
N VAL A 8 0.07 -15.31 17.83
CA VAL A 8 -1.36 -14.94 17.88
C VAL A 8 -2.13 -15.88 18.82
N GLN A 9 -1.76 -17.16 18.90
CA GLN A 9 -2.33 -18.10 19.87
C GLN A 9 -1.97 -17.76 21.33
N HIS A 10 -0.73 -17.34 21.61
CA HIS A 10 -0.29 -17.06 22.98
C HIS A 10 -0.69 -15.66 23.47
N ASN A 11 -0.53 -14.63 22.64
CA ASN A 11 -0.65 -13.23 23.04
C ASN A 11 -1.85 -12.51 22.40
N GLY A 12 -2.61 -13.18 21.53
CA GLY A 12 -3.63 -12.54 20.71
C GLY A 12 -3.05 -11.61 19.64
N VAL A 13 -3.92 -10.82 19.00
CA VAL A 13 -3.52 -9.85 17.97
C VAL A 13 -3.20 -8.51 18.64
N LEU A 14 -1.90 -8.22 18.85
CA LEU A 14 -1.42 -7.01 19.55
C LEU A 14 -1.66 -5.72 18.76
N THR A 15 -1.47 -5.76 17.44
CA THR A 15 -1.67 -4.61 16.55
C THR A 15 -3.02 -4.74 15.84
N PRO A 16 -3.93 -3.78 15.95
CA PRO A 16 -5.23 -3.84 15.30
C PRO A 16 -5.12 -3.82 13.77
N ILE A 17 -6.05 -4.49 13.09
CA ILE A 17 -6.16 -4.45 11.61
C ILE A 17 -6.85 -3.15 11.18
N ILE A 18 -6.60 -2.71 9.95
CA ILE A 18 -7.28 -1.54 9.37
C ILE A 18 -8.30 -2.04 8.36
N VAL A 19 -9.56 -1.67 8.56
CA VAL A 19 -10.68 -2.04 7.69
C VAL A 19 -11.45 -0.82 7.23
N ARG A 20 -12.10 -0.92 6.07
CA ARG A 20 -13.10 0.05 5.59
C ARG A 20 -14.47 -0.61 5.53
N PRO A 21 -15.57 0.15 5.70
CA PRO A 21 -16.90 -0.37 5.39
C PRO A 21 -16.98 -0.68 3.89
N GLY A 22 -17.58 -1.83 3.57
CA GLY A 22 -17.83 -2.28 2.20
C GLY A 22 -19.05 -1.59 1.57
N THR A 23 -19.37 -2.01 0.34
CA THR A 23 -20.55 -1.49 -0.40
C THR A 23 -21.88 -2.04 0.11
N GLU A 24 -21.85 -3.14 0.87
CA GLU A 24 -23.02 -3.74 1.51
C GLU A 24 -22.97 -3.54 3.03
N ASP A 25 -24.13 -3.32 3.64
CA ASP A 25 -24.28 -3.16 5.09
C ASP A 25 -23.75 -4.39 5.84
N GLY A 26 -22.74 -4.16 6.69
CA GLY A 26 -22.10 -5.20 7.50
C GLY A 26 -20.92 -5.91 6.85
N GLN A 27 -20.58 -5.60 5.60
CA GLN A 27 -19.33 -6.06 5.00
C GLN A 27 -18.19 -5.10 5.33
N PHE A 28 -17.01 -5.65 5.61
CA PHE A 28 -15.79 -4.88 5.83
C PHE A 28 -14.69 -5.38 4.90
N GLU A 29 -13.99 -4.44 4.28
CA GLU A 29 -12.82 -4.76 3.46
C GLU A 29 -11.54 -4.48 4.23
N ILE A 30 -10.61 -5.44 4.18
CA ILE A 30 -9.33 -5.34 4.87
C ILE A 30 -8.40 -4.47 4.04
N ILE A 31 -7.96 -3.34 4.59
CA ILE A 31 -6.96 -2.48 3.96
C ILE A 31 -5.56 -2.97 4.30
N SER A 32 -5.32 -3.28 5.58
CA SER A 32 -4.01 -3.72 6.06
C SER A 32 -4.14 -4.75 7.17
N GLY A 33 -3.28 -5.78 7.12
CA GLY A 33 -3.28 -6.86 8.10
C GLY A 33 -3.84 -8.20 7.62
N HIS A 34 -3.91 -8.44 6.30
CA HIS A 34 -4.36 -9.73 5.72
C HIS A 34 -3.70 -10.95 6.38
N ASN A 35 -2.37 -10.94 6.54
CA ASN A 35 -1.66 -12.06 7.16
C ASN A 35 -2.09 -12.28 8.62
N ARG A 36 -2.43 -11.22 9.37
CA ARG A 36 -2.87 -11.30 10.77
C ARG A 36 -4.25 -11.93 10.86
N VAL A 37 -5.15 -11.56 9.94
CA VAL A 37 -6.48 -12.19 9.82
C VAL A 37 -6.33 -13.68 9.53
N GLU A 38 -5.46 -14.05 8.59
CA GLU A 38 -5.25 -15.46 8.26
C GLU A 38 -4.60 -16.23 9.42
N ALA A 39 -3.65 -15.63 10.13
CA ALA A 39 -3.06 -16.25 11.32
C ALA A 39 -4.07 -16.42 12.46
N ALA A 40 -4.96 -15.46 12.67
CA ALA A 40 -6.03 -15.54 13.66
C ALA A 40 -7.09 -16.60 13.28
N ARG A 41 -7.42 -16.73 11.98
CA ARG A 41 -8.27 -17.79 11.45
C ARG A 41 -7.67 -19.17 11.73
N LEU A 42 -6.37 -19.34 11.49
CA LEU A 42 -5.64 -20.57 11.79
C LEU A 42 -5.50 -20.82 13.30
N ALA A 43 -5.44 -19.76 14.11
CA ALA A 43 -5.42 -19.83 15.57
C ALA A 43 -6.78 -20.14 16.20
N GLY A 44 -7.87 -20.12 15.41
CA GLY A 44 -9.24 -20.36 15.90
C GLY A 44 -9.87 -19.18 16.65
N LEU A 45 -9.33 -17.96 16.48
CA LEU A 45 -9.90 -16.76 17.08
C LEU A 45 -11.13 -16.31 16.28
N THR A 46 -12.25 -16.09 16.99
CA THR A 46 -13.51 -15.60 16.39
C THR A 46 -13.55 -14.09 16.24
N GLU A 47 -12.79 -13.35 17.06
CA GLU A 47 -12.79 -11.88 17.08
C GLU A 47 -11.36 -11.33 17.06
N ILE A 48 -11.16 -10.22 16.35
CA ILE A 48 -9.86 -9.56 16.15
C ILE A 48 -10.06 -8.06 16.30
N PRO A 49 -9.16 -7.34 17.01
CA PRO A 49 -9.23 -5.88 17.10
C PRO A 49 -9.04 -5.23 15.72
N ALA A 50 -10.02 -4.43 15.31
CA ALA A 50 -10.04 -3.71 14.03
C ALA A 50 -10.30 -2.21 14.25
N ILE A 51 -9.63 -1.37 13.45
CA ILE A 51 -9.88 0.06 13.35
C ILE A 51 -10.60 0.30 12.04
N ILE A 52 -11.84 0.79 12.13
CA ILE A 52 -12.65 1.18 10.98
C ILE A 52 -12.21 2.57 10.54
N ARG A 53 -11.82 2.71 9.27
CA ARG A 53 -11.56 4.01 8.65
C ARG A 53 -12.34 4.13 7.34
N GLU A 54 -13.17 5.16 7.26
CA GLU A 54 -13.82 5.55 6.02
C GLU A 54 -12.79 6.25 5.13
N MET A 55 -12.51 5.66 3.97
CA MET A 55 -11.58 6.21 2.99
C MET A 55 -11.93 5.74 1.60
N ASP A 56 -11.70 6.62 0.63
CA ASP A 56 -11.88 6.35 -0.79
C ASP A 56 -10.91 5.26 -1.29
N ASN A 57 -11.22 4.64 -2.43
CA ASN A 57 -10.49 3.49 -2.93
C ASN A 57 -9.02 3.77 -3.20
N GLU A 58 -8.73 4.90 -3.86
CA GLU A 58 -7.38 5.37 -4.11
C GLU A 58 -6.64 5.65 -2.80
N THR A 59 -7.31 6.25 -1.82
CA THR A 59 -6.72 6.55 -0.51
C THR A 59 -6.40 5.28 0.27
N ALA A 60 -7.27 4.26 0.19
CA ALA A 60 -7.04 2.96 0.80
C ALA A 60 -5.82 2.25 0.20
N ILE A 61 -5.62 2.31 -1.12
CA ILE A 61 -4.46 1.74 -1.79
C ILE A 61 -3.16 2.41 -1.33
N VAL A 62 -3.14 3.75 -1.26
CA VAL A 62 -1.98 4.51 -0.77
C VAL A 62 -1.68 4.12 0.69
N ALA A 63 -2.69 4.10 1.56
CA ALA A 63 -2.53 3.75 2.97
C ALA A 63 -2.03 2.31 3.17
N MET A 64 -2.54 1.35 2.39
CA MET A 64 -2.08 -0.02 2.39
C MET A 64 -0.60 -0.09 2.03
N VAL A 65 -0.20 0.52 0.91
CA VAL A 65 1.19 0.52 0.42
C VAL A 65 2.13 1.13 1.46
N ASP A 66 1.77 2.28 2.02
CA ASP A 66 2.60 2.97 3.01
C ASP A 66 2.75 2.15 4.31
N SER A 67 1.69 1.45 4.73
CA SER A 67 1.77 0.55 5.88
C SER A 67 2.73 -0.62 5.63
N ASN A 68 2.68 -1.23 4.43
CA ASN A 68 3.55 -2.34 4.06
C ASN A 68 5.01 -1.90 3.92
N LEU A 69 5.25 -0.74 3.30
CA LEU A 69 6.60 -0.19 3.14
C LEU A 69 7.27 0.16 4.47
N ARG A 70 6.49 0.63 5.47
CA ARG A 70 7.01 1.00 6.80
C ARG A 70 7.16 -0.18 7.77
N GLN A 71 6.31 -1.20 7.66
CA GLN A 71 6.30 -2.33 8.61
C GLN A 71 7.32 -3.42 8.29
N ARG A 72 7.86 -3.47 7.07
CA ARG A 72 8.88 -4.46 6.70
C ARG A 72 10.27 -3.85 6.76
N ASP A 73 11.08 -4.33 7.71
CA ASP A 73 12.49 -3.95 7.84
C ASP A 73 13.36 -4.35 6.63
N LYS A 74 12.94 -5.40 5.90
CA LYS A 74 13.63 -5.89 4.68
C LYS A 74 12.62 -6.06 3.55
N LEU A 75 12.54 -5.08 2.67
CA LEU A 75 11.81 -5.16 1.40
C LEU A 75 12.77 -5.46 0.26
N LEU A 76 12.38 -6.39 -0.61
CA LEU A 76 13.10 -6.63 -1.85
C LEU A 76 12.97 -5.40 -2.77
N PRO A 77 14.00 -5.07 -3.57
CA PRO A 77 13.92 -3.98 -4.53
C PRO A 77 12.75 -4.11 -5.52
N SER A 78 12.40 -5.34 -5.90
CA SER A 78 11.25 -5.63 -6.77
C SER A 78 9.93 -5.30 -6.07
N GLU A 79 9.71 -5.76 -4.83
CA GLU A 79 8.52 -5.43 -4.05
C GLU A 79 8.36 -3.92 -3.85
N LYS A 80 9.46 -3.23 -3.57
CA LYS A 80 9.50 -1.78 -3.44
C LYS A 80 9.14 -1.06 -4.74
N ALA A 81 9.61 -1.58 -5.88
CA ALA A 81 9.24 -1.09 -7.20
C ALA A 81 7.73 -1.21 -7.47
N PHE A 82 7.13 -2.37 -7.18
CA PHE A 82 5.69 -2.58 -7.33
C PHE A 82 4.88 -1.68 -6.40
N ALA A 83 5.31 -1.53 -5.14
CA ALA A 83 4.69 -0.63 -4.18
C ALA A 83 4.65 0.82 -4.69
N TYR A 84 5.79 1.35 -5.16
CA TYR A 84 5.83 2.71 -5.71
C TYR A 84 4.98 2.88 -6.96
N LYS A 85 4.93 1.88 -7.84
CA LYS A 85 4.05 1.90 -9.01
C LYS A 85 2.57 1.96 -8.61
N MET A 86 2.14 1.10 -7.68
CA MET A 86 0.76 1.10 -7.20
C MET A 86 0.37 2.45 -6.58
N LYS A 87 1.26 3.03 -5.78
CA LYS A 87 1.06 4.34 -5.17
C LYS A 87 0.95 5.45 -6.23
N LEU A 88 1.83 5.43 -7.24
CA LEU A 88 1.79 6.38 -8.35
C LEU A 88 0.47 6.32 -9.11
N GLU A 89 0.01 5.13 -9.47
CA GLU A 89 -1.25 4.94 -10.20
C GLU A 89 -2.48 5.33 -9.38
N ALA A 90 -2.47 5.11 -8.06
CA ALA A 90 -3.52 5.57 -7.17
C ALA A 90 -3.59 7.11 -7.11
N ILE A 91 -2.43 7.78 -6.95
CA ILE A 91 -2.35 9.24 -6.93
C ILE A 91 -2.80 9.84 -8.27
N LYS A 92 -2.37 9.27 -9.40
CA LYS A 92 -2.80 9.72 -10.73
C LYS A 92 -4.30 9.62 -10.93
N ARG A 93 -4.94 8.53 -10.47
CA ARG A 93 -6.40 8.35 -10.54
C ARG A 93 -7.15 9.37 -9.70
N SER A 94 -6.66 9.63 -8.48
CA SER A 94 -7.24 10.64 -7.58
C SER A 94 -7.06 12.08 -8.11
N ALA A 95 -5.95 12.37 -8.79
CA ALA A 95 -5.62 13.72 -9.29
C ALA A 95 -6.50 14.19 -10.47
N GLY A 96 -7.27 13.31 -11.11
CA GLY A 96 -8.19 13.66 -12.20
C GLY A 96 -7.51 14.14 -13.49
N ARG A 97 -8.27 14.83 -14.36
CA ARG A 97 -7.74 15.36 -15.63
C ARG A 97 -6.80 16.55 -15.35
N PRO A 98 -5.56 16.53 -15.88
CA PRO A 98 -4.66 17.68 -15.79
C PRO A 98 -5.29 18.95 -16.35
N ALA A 99 -5.06 20.09 -15.68
CA ALA A 99 -5.43 21.39 -16.22
C ALA A 99 -4.73 21.63 -17.57
N THR A 100 -5.35 22.41 -18.46
CA THR A 100 -4.83 22.71 -19.81
C THR A 100 -3.40 23.26 -19.80
N ASN A 101 -3.01 23.96 -18.72
CA ASN A 101 -1.68 24.53 -18.54
C ASN A 101 -0.69 23.61 -17.78
N ASN A 102 -0.98 22.31 -17.64
CA ASN A 102 -0.08 21.35 -17.01
C ASN A 102 0.82 20.66 -18.04
N SER A 103 1.68 21.44 -18.71
CA SER A 103 2.65 20.94 -19.68
C SER A 103 4.09 21.07 -19.16
N SER A 104 5.01 20.25 -19.67
CA SER A 104 6.42 20.34 -19.29
C SER A 104 7.05 21.67 -19.72
N GLN A 105 6.52 22.29 -20.77
CA GLN A 105 7.02 23.57 -21.30
C GLN A 105 6.55 24.77 -20.48
N LEU A 106 5.38 24.70 -19.85
CA LEU A 106 4.78 25.81 -19.08
C LEU A 106 5.01 25.69 -17.57
N GLY A 107 5.62 24.58 -17.13
CA GLY A 107 5.75 24.23 -15.72
C GLY A 107 4.72 23.19 -15.32
N THR A 108 5.20 22.10 -14.70
CA THR A 108 4.32 21.04 -14.20
C THR A 108 3.79 21.44 -12.84
N ASN A 109 2.49 21.72 -12.72
CA ASN A 109 1.88 22.16 -11.47
C ASN A 109 1.68 21.02 -10.46
N TYR A 110 1.61 19.77 -10.94
CA TYR A 110 1.44 18.60 -10.08
C TYR A 110 2.28 17.43 -10.59
N ARG A 111 3.24 16.99 -9.77
CA ARG A 111 4.15 15.87 -10.04
C ARG A 111 3.99 14.78 -9.00
N SER A 112 3.26 13.73 -9.36
CA SER A 112 3.00 12.59 -8.48
C SER A 112 4.28 11.87 -8.04
N ASP A 113 5.29 11.84 -8.90
CA ASP A 113 6.60 11.24 -8.60
C ASP A 113 7.39 12.03 -7.54
N GLU A 114 7.27 13.35 -7.55
CA GLU A 114 7.90 14.24 -6.57
C GLU A 114 7.24 14.13 -5.19
N LEU A 115 5.90 14.06 -5.16
CA LEU A 115 5.15 13.84 -3.93
C LEU A 115 5.48 12.48 -3.27
N ILE A 116 5.63 11.42 -4.07
CA ILE A 116 6.05 10.10 -3.56
C ILE A 116 7.48 10.16 -3.03
N ALA A 117 8.37 10.85 -3.74
CA ALA A 117 9.77 11.01 -3.35
C ALA A 117 9.90 11.69 -1.98
N GLU A 118 9.17 12.79 -1.78
CA GLU A 118 9.12 13.52 -0.50
C GLU A 118 8.60 12.62 0.63
N GLN A 119 7.49 11.90 0.41
CA GLN A 119 6.91 11.01 1.41
C GLN A 119 7.78 9.80 1.76
N ALA A 120 8.53 9.29 0.79
CA ALA A 120 9.45 8.17 0.96
C ALA A 120 10.83 8.59 1.51
N GLY A 121 11.15 9.89 1.51
CA GLY A 121 12.49 10.39 1.81
C GLY A 121 13.55 9.96 0.78
N GLU A 122 13.13 9.70 -0.46
CA GLU A 122 14.02 9.25 -1.54
C GLU A 122 14.15 10.29 -2.64
N SER A 123 15.19 10.17 -3.47
CA SER A 123 15.28 11.03 -4.64
C SER A 123 14.21 10.66 -5.67
N ARG A 124 13.63 11.67 -6.33
CA ARG A 124 12.70 11.47 -7.45
C ARG A 124 13.29 10.56 -8.54
N ASN A 125 14.60 10.63 -8.77
CA ASN A 125 15.30 9.75 -9.71
C ASN A 125 15.31 8.28 -9.26
N GLN A 126 15.43 8.00 -7.95
CA GLN A 126 15.32 6.64 -7.42
C GLN A 126 13.90 6.11 -7.59
N ILE A 127 12.88 6.88 -7.24
CA ILE A 127 11.47 6.50 -7.44
C ILE A 127 11.22 6.16 -8.91
N HIS A 128 11.69 6.99 -9.84
CA HIS A 128 11.57 6.73 -11.28
C HIS A 128 12.30 5.45 -11.71
N ARG A 129 13.52 5.19 -11.20
CA ARG A 129 14.26 3.95 -11.47
C ARG A 129 13.51 2.71 -10.96
N PHE A 130 12.98 2.77 -9.74
CA PHE A 130 12.18 1.68 -9.18
C PHE A 130 10.94 1.40 -10.03
N ILE A 131 10.19 2.44 -10.43
CA ILE A 131 9.02 2.26 -11.29
C ILE A 131 9.43 1.58 -12.62
N ARG A 132 10.56 1.97 -13.21
CA ARG A 132 11.05 1.36 -14.45
C ARG A 132 11.44 -0.11 -14.31
N LEU A 133 11.84 -0.57 -13.13
CA LEU A 133 12.09 -2.01 -12.89
C LEU A 133 10.83 -2.85 -13.11
N THR A 134 9.63 -2.27 -12.95
CA THR A 134 8.37 -2.99 -13.19
C THR A 134 8.01 -3.18 -14.67
N GLU A 135 8.78 -2.56 -15.58
CA GLU A 135 8.59 -2.62 -17.03
C GLU A 135 9.62 -3.52 -17.71
N LEU A 136 10.40 -4.28 -16.93
CA LEU A 136 11.34 -5.25 -17.44
C LEU A 136 10.61 -6.42 -18.11
N ILE A 137 11.32 -7.14 -18.99
CA ILE A 137 10.80 -8.37 -19.59
C ILE A 137 10.56 -9.43 -18.50
N PRO A 138 9.54 -10.31 -18.65
CA PRO A 138 9.18 -11.30 -17.61
C PRO A 138 10.35 -12.14 -17.09
N PRO A 139 11.30 -12.61 -17.93
CA PRO A 139 12.46 -13.37 -17.43
C PRO A 139 13.40 -12.61 -16.49
N LEU A 140 13.31 -11.27 -16.42
CA LEU A 140 14.08 -10.43 -15.51
C LEU A 140 13.29 -9.99 -14.26
N LEU A 141 12.00 -10.35 -14.20
CA LEU A 141 11.12 -10.05 -13.06
C LEU A 141 11.00 -11.23 -12.08
N GLU A 142 11.27 -12.45 -12.55
CA GLU A 142 11.27 -13.70 -11.77
C GLU A 142 12.53 -13.88 -10.92
#